data_AF-A0A936ZWV2-F1
#
_entry.id   AF-A0A936ZWV2-F1
#
_cell.length_a   1.000
_cell.length_b   1.000
_cell.length_c   1.000
_cell.angle_alpha   90.00
_cell.angle_beta   90.00
_cell.angle_gamma   90.00
#
_symmetry.space_group_name_H-M   'P 1'
#
loop_
_entity.id
_entity.type
_entity.pdbx_description
1 polymer ?
#
loop_
_entity_poly.entity_id
_entity_poly.type
_entity_poly.pdbx_seq_one_letter_code
_entity_poly.pdbx_strand_id
1 'polypeptide(L)'
;MFDLIAELLLLFEELKFWKKKKKRRKLEKEKGLPKKTMIHPVTKVLFIGLVLTFILGVMLRVFYTHPNESKTTKKIVEVKKILEKQYKDLGKYPTKLKDIINNNPLRKNINLDAWGNEFYYKQIKDGLSYELKSKGKDGILNTEDDLK
;
A
#
# COMPACT_ATOMS: atom_id res chain seq x y z
N MET A 1 -36.61 8.07 11.69
CA MET A 1 -37.68 7.81 10.70
C MET A 1 -37.22 6.82 9.61
N PHE A 2 -36.03 6.99 9.03
CA PHE A 2 -35.48 6.05 8.06
C PHE A 2 -35.17 4.65 8.63
N ASP A 3 -34.75 4.55 9.89
CA ASP A 3 -34.45 3.26 10.53
C ASP A 3 -35.67 2.33 10.62
N LEU A 4 -36.83 2.88 11.03
CA LEU A 4 -38.09 2.12 11.08
C LEU A 4 -38.52 1.61 9.70
N ILE A 5 -38.29 2.40 8.66
CA ILE A 5 -38.60 2.02 7.28
C ILE A 5 -37.64 0.90 6.82
N ALA A 6 -36.36 1.00 7.16
CA ALA A 6 -35.36 -0.02 6.83
C ALA A 6 -35.63 -1.36 7.54
N GLU A 7 -35.95 -1.31 8.84
CA GLU A 7 -36.34 -2.50 9.61
C GLU A 7 -37.59 -3.18 9.03
N LEU A 8 -38.61 -2.38 8.68
CA LEU A 8 -39.82 -2.90 8.06
C LEU A 8 -39.54 -3.59 6.70
N LEU A 9 -38.66 -3.02 5.89
CA LEU A 9 -38.23 -3.61 4.62
C LEU A 9 -37.48 -4.92 4.83
N LEU A 10 -36.56 -4.98 5.79
CA LEU A 10 -35.82 -6.20 6.12
C LEU A 10 -36.76 -7.32 6.58
N LEU A 11 -37.72 -6.99 7.45
CA LEU A 11 -38.75 -7.93 7.90
C LEU A 11 -39.58 -8.46 6.72
N PHE A 12 -39.95 -7.59 5.78
CA PHE A 12 -40.70 -8.00 4.60
C PHE A 12 -39.90 -8.96 3.70
N GLU A 13 -38.60 -8.70 3.49
CA GLU A 13 -37.72 -9.58 2.73
C GLU A 13 -37.54 -10.95 3.40
N GLU A 14 -37.41 -10.97 4.72
CA GLU A 14 -37.29 -12.18 5.50
C GLU A 14 -38.57 -13.03 5.39
N LEU A 15 -39.75 -12.43 5.60
CA LEU A 15 -41.03 -13.11 5.44
C LEU A 15 -41.19 -13.68 4.02
N LYS A 16 -40.81 -12.92 3.00
CA LYS A 16 -40.84 -13.36 1.59
C LYS A 16 -39.88 -14.54 1.36
N PHE A 17 -38.69 -14.51 1.94
CA PHE A 17 -37.72 -15.59 1.86
C PHE A 17 -38.25 -16.88 2.52
N TRP A 18 -38.80 -16.79 3.73
CA TRP A 18 -39.38 -17.93 4.44
C TRP A 18 -40.55 -18.56 3.69
N LYS A 19 -41.46 -17.73 3.13
CA LYS A 19 -42.56 -18.21 2.27
C LYS A 19 -42.04 -18.98 1.05
N LYS A 20 -41.02 -18.46 0.36
CA LYS A 20 -40.39 -19.13 -0.79
C LYS A 20 -39.71 -20.44 -0.39
N LYS A 21 -38.95 -20.42 0.70
CA LYS A 21 -38.25 -21.61 1.23
C LYS A 21 -39.25 -22.71 1.58
N LYS A 22 -40.35 -22.38 2.27
CA LYS A 22 -41.42 -23.34 2.62
C LYS A 22 -42.06 -23.97 1.38
N LYS A 23 -42.41 -23.17 0.36
CA LYS A 23 -42.94 -23.68 -0.92
C LYS A 23 -41.95 -24.62 -1.61
N ARG A 24 -40.67 -24.26 -1.65
CA ARG A 24 -39.62 -25.07 -2.27
C ARG A 24 -39.41 -26.40 -1.55
N ARG A 25 -39.41 -26.42 -0.21
CA ARG A 25 -39.25 -27.66 0.57
C ARG A 25 -40.42 -28.63 0.39
N LYS A 26 -41.65 -28.13 0.25
CA LYS A 26 -42.81 -28.97 -0.10
C LYS A 26 -42.63 -29.63 -1.46
N LEU A 27 -42.29 -28.83 -2.48
CA LEU A 27 -42.02 -29.32 -3.83
C LEU A 27 -40.89 -30.36 -3.88
N GLU A 28 -39.81 -30.13 -3.13
CA GLU A 28 -38.68 -31.07 -3.05
C GLU A 28 -39.10 -32.40 -2.41
N LYS A 29 -39.96 -32.37 -1.38
CA LYS A 29 -40.49 -33.57 -0.74
C LYS A 29 -41.46 -34.34 -1.64
N GLU A 30 -42.36 -33.63 -2.33
CA GLU A 30 -43.34 -34.22 -3.24
C GLU A 30 -42.68 -34.87 -4.47
N LYS A 31 -41.61 -34.27 -4.99
CA LYS A 31 -40.91 -34.75 -6.20
C LYS A 31 -39.64 -35.56 -5.93
N GLY A 32 -39.33 -35.86 -4.66
CA GLY A 32 -38.11 -36.58 -4.29
C GLY A 32 -36.80 -35.89 -4.70
N LEU A 33 -36.78 -34.55 -4.80
CA LEU A 33 -35.64 -33.79 -5.29
C LEU A 33 -34.62 -33.50 -4.17
N PRO A 34 -33.32 -33.41 -4.48
CA PRO A 34 -32.31 -32.98 -3.52
C PRO A 34 -32.56 -31.55 -3.03
N LYS A 35 -32.21 -31.30 -1.77
CA LYS A 35 -32.40 -29.98 -1.14
C LYS A 35 -31.52 -28.94 -1.81
N LYS A 36 -32.15 -27.94 -2.45
CA LYS A 36 -31.40 -26.79 -3.00
C LYS A 36 -30.92 -25.87 -1.88
N THR A 37 -29.69 -25.35 -2.02
CA THR A 37 -29.14 -24.29 -1.18
C THR A 37 -29.82 -22.95 -1.51
N MET A 38 -30.35 -22.27 -0.51
CA MET A 38 -30.99 -20.96 -0.64
C MET A 38 -30.29 -19.96 0.26
N ILE A 39 -29.67 -18.94 -0.33
CA ILE A 39 -28.91 -17.90 0.37
C ILE A 39 -29.89 -16.88 0.97
N HIS A 40 -29.72 -16.56 2.25
CA HIS A 40 -30.54 -15.57 2.96
C HIS A 40 -30.29 -14.16 2.41
N PRO A 41 -31.31 -13.27 2.32
CA PRO A 41 -31.12 -11.88 1.88
C PRO A 41 -30.01 -11.15 2.64
N VAL A 42 -29.97 -11.28 3.97
CA VAL A 42 -28.93 -10.66 4.83
C VAL A 42 -27.52 -11.08 4.41
N THR A 43 -27.28 -12.38 4.15
CA THR A 43 -25.96 -12.84 3.66
C THR A 43 -25.54 -12.21 2.34
N LYS A 44 -26.48 -11.87 1.45
CA LYS A 44 -26.16 -11.19 0.19
C LYS A 44 -25.71 -9.76 0.43
N VAL A 45 -26.43 -9.04 1.30
CA VAL A 45 -26.09 -7.66 1.68
C VAL A 45 -24.72 -7.62 2.35
N LEU A 46 -24.45 -8.54 3.28
CA LEU A 46 -23.14 -8.66 3.92
C LEU A 46 -22.02 -8.91 2.91
N PHE A 47 -22.23 -9.81 1.94
CA PHE A 47 -21.24 -10.10 0.92
C PHE A 47 -20.96 -8.87 0.02
N ILE A 48 -22.00 -8.15 -0.40
CA ILE A 48 -21.86 -6.90 -1.17
C ILE A 48 -21.07 -5.86 -0.36
N GLY A 49 -21.41 -5.68 0.92
CA GLY A 49 -20.68 -4.79 1.81
C GLY A 49 -19.20 -5.14 1.92
N LEU A 50 -18.88 -6.43 2.09
CA LEU A 50 -17.51 -6.92 2.14
C LEU A 50 -16.74 -6.61 0.84
N VAL A 51 -17.34 -6.88 -0.33
CA VAL A 51 -16.72 -6.56 -1.62
C VAL A 51 -16.47 -5.05 -1.77
N LEU A 52 -17.43 -4.21 -1.39
CA LEU A 52 -17.28 -2.75 -1.44
C LEU A 52 -16.16 -2.25 -0.53
N THR A 53 -16.09 -2.75 0.71
CA THR A 53 -15.00 -2.38 1.64
C THR A 53 -13.63 -2.80 1.12
N PHE A 54 -13.53 -3.97 0.47
CA PHE A 54 -12.30 -4.43 -0.14
C PHE A 54 -11.86 -3.53 -1.30
N ILE A 55 -12.78 -3.17 -2.21
CA ILE A 55 -12.50 -2.28 -3.34
C ILE A 55 -12.05 -0.90 -2.84
N LEU A 56 -12.76 -0.34 -1.86
CA LEU A 56 -12.39 0.94 -1.23
C LEU A 56 -10.99 0.87 -0.60
N GLY A 57 -10.67 -0.21 0.12
CA GLY A 57 -9.35 -0.41 0.70
C GLY A 57 -8.23 -0.45 -0.34
N VAL A 58 -8.45 -1.13 -1.46
CA VAL A 58 -7.49 -1.18 -2.58
C VAL A 58 -7.35 0.20 -3.23
N MET A 59 -8.45 0.90 -3.51
CA MET A 59 -8.42 2.25 -4.09
C MET A 59 -7.63 3.21 -3.20
N LEU A 60 -7.93 3.25 -1.89
CA LEU A 60 -7.20 4.10 -0.95
C LEU A 60 -5.70 3.82 -0.99
N ARG A 61 -5.27 2.55 -1.02
CA ARG A 61 -3.85 2.21 -1.15
C ARG A 61 -3.22 2.78 -2.42
N VAL A 62 -3.91 2.72 -3.56
CA VAL A 62 -3.43 3.28 -4.84
C VAL A 62 -3.36 4.81 -4.80
N PHE A 63 -4.32 5.48 -4.16
CA PHE A 63 -4.27 6.94 -4.03
C PHE A 63 -3.23 7.44 -3.02
N TYR A 64 -2.93 6.68 -1.97
CA TYR A 64 -1.93 7.07 -0.96
C TYR A 64 -0.48 6.82 -1.37
N THR A 65 -0.21 6.13 -2.48
CA THR A 65 1.13 6.12 -3.09
C THR A 65 1.43 7.51 -3.67
N HIS A 66 1.89 8.42 -2.83
CA HIS A 66 2.38 9.74 -3.23
C HIS A 66 3.51 9.61 -4.26
N PRO A 67 3.73 10.61 -5.12
CA PRO A 67 4.84 10.61 -6.06
C PRO A 67 6.16 10.66 -5.29
N ASN A 68 6.75 9.48 -5.13
CA ASN A 68 7.99 9.25 -4.42
C ASN A 68 9.17 10.00 -5.04
N GLU A 69 9.11 10.36 -6.33
CA GLU A 69 10.14 11.14 -7.01
C GLU A 69 10.45 12.46 -6.30
N SER A 70 9.44 13.26 -5.98
CA SER A 70 9.62 14.55 -5.28
C SER A 70 10.20 14.40 -3.87
N LYS A 71 9.90 13.29 -3.20
CA LYS A 71 10.47 12.97 -1.87
C LYS A 71 11.89 12.46 -2.00
N THR A 72 12.18 11.66 -3.02
CA THR A 72 13.51 11.16 -3.34
C THR A 72 14.45 12.30 -3.72
N THR A 73 14.03 13.25 -4.57
CA THR A 73 14.87 14.42 -4.91
C THR A 73 15.21 15.26 -3.69
N LYS A 74 14.23 15.52 -2.81
CA LYS A 74 14.47 16.19 -1.52
C LYS A 74 15.47 15.42 -0.64
N LYS A 75 15.32 14.10 -0.53
CA LYS A 75 16.27 13.24 0.20
C LYS A 75 17.67 13.29 -0.40
N ILE A 76 17.80 13.23 -1.73
CA ILE A 76 19.10 13.34 -2.42
C ILE A 76 19.78 14.66 -2.03
N VAL A 77 19.06 15.78 -2.07
CA VAL A 77 19.59 17.09 -1.68
C VAL A 77 20.06 17.09 -0.22
N GLU A 78 19.30 16.48 0.69
CA GLU A 78 19.67 16.35 2.09
C GLU A 78 20.93 15.51 2.29
N VAL A 79 21.02 14.35 1.62
CA VAL A 79 22.21 13.48 1.63
C VAL A 79 23.44 14.24 1.11
N LYS A 80 23.33 14.94 -0.02
CA LYS A 80 24.41 15.75 -0.59
C LYS A 80 24.90 16.80 0.42
N LYS A 81 23.99 17.51 1.07
CA LYS A 81 24.32 18.51 2.09
C LYS A 81 25.09 17.92 3.29
N ILE A 82 24.76 16.70 3.70
CA ILE A 82 25.46 16.01 4.79
C ILE A 82 26.85 15.54 4.34
N LEU A 83 26.96 14.99 3.13
CA LEU A 83 28.24 14.58 2.53
C LEU A 83 29.19 15.78 2.40
N GLU A 84 28.70 16.92 1.92
CA GLU A 84 29.47 18.16 1.82
C GLU A 84 29.93 18.67 3.19
N LYS A 85 29.07 18.62 4.21
CA LYS A 85 29.45 18.97 5.57
C LYS A 85 30.56 18.06 6.08
N GLN A 86 30.43 16.75 5.90
CA GLN A 86 31.44 15.79 6.32
C GLN A 86 32.76 15.97 5.58
N TYR A 87 32.72 16.30 4.29
CA TYR A 87 33.92 16.64 3.51
C TYR A 87 34.62 17.89 4.05
N LYS A 88 33.87 18.92 4.47
CA LYS A 88 34.45 20.12 5.11
C LYS A 88 35.13 19.78 6.44
N ASP A 89 34.56 18.85 7.20
CA ASP A 89 35.08 18.48 8.53
C ASP A 89 36.29 17.52 8.46
N LEU A 90 36.31 16.58 7.49
CA LEU A 90 37.31 15.50 7.41
C LEU A 90 38.24 15.58 6.19
N GLY A 91 37.95 16.46 5.23
CA GLY A 91 38.67 16.60 3.96
C GLY A 91 38.45 15.46 2.96
N LYS A 92 37.59 14.47 3.28
CA LYS A 92 37.30 13.31 2.43
C LYS A 92 35.84 12.87 2.57
N TYR A 93 35.25 12.40 1.47
CA TYR A 93 33.95 11.73 1.49
C TYR A 93 34.05 10.35 2.17
N PRO A 94 32.97 9.83 2.77
CA PRO A 94 32.98 8.51 3.41
C PRO A 94 33.11 7.37 2.40
N THR A 95 33.57 6.20 2.86
CA THR A 95 33.64 4.99 2.01
C THR A 95 32.27 4.38 1.76
N LYS A 96 31.39 4.42 2.76
CA LYS A 96 30.02 3.92 2.67
C LYS A 96 29.04 5.02 3.06
N LEU A 97 27.89 5.06 2.39
CA LEU A 97 26.85 6.04 2.71
C LEU A 97 26.33 5.89 4.14
N LYS A 98 26.34 4.67 4.70
CA LYS A 98 25.92 4.38 6.08
C LYS A 98 26.79 5.10 7.13
N ASP A 99 28.03 5.45 6.78
CA ASP A 99 28.94 6.14 7.70
C ASP A 99 28.43 7.55 8.06
N ILE A 100 27.57 8.16 7.22
CA ILE A 100 26.98 9.49 7.48
C ILE A 100 25.93 9.49 8.60
N ILE A 101 25.44 8.30 8.99
CA ILE A 101 24.43 8.14 10.04
C ILE A 101 25.03 8.53 11.39
N ASN A 102 26.29 8.17 11.65
CA ASN A 102 27.07 8.52 12.85
C ASN A 102 26.25 8.48 14.16
N ASN A 103 25.58 7.36 14.43
CA ASN A 103 24.68 7.14 15.57
C ASN A 103 23.56 8.17 15.77
N ASN A 104 23.23 8.97 14.76
CA ASN A 104 22.13 9.92 14.82
C ASN A 104 20.81 9.24 14.42
N PRO A 105 19.84 9.10 15.34
CA PRO A 105 18.56 8.45 15.05
C PRO A 105 17.76 9.17 13.96
N LEU A 106 17.92 10.49 13.80
CA LEU A 106 17.27 11.27 12.74
C LEU A 106 17.75 10.89 11.34
N ARG A 107 18.93 10.25 11.23
CA ARG A 107 19.55 9.85 9.96
C ARG A 107 19.40 8.36 9.64
N LYS A 108 18.69 7.59 10.46
CA LYS A 108 18.64 6.12 10.34
C LYS A 108 18.22 5.62 8.96
N ASN A 109 17.33 6.35 8.28
CA ASN A 109 16.77 5.97 6.98
C ASN A 109 17.31 6.81 5.81
N ILE A 110 18.44 7.49 6.01
CA ILE A 110 19.00 8.41 5.01
C ILE A 110 19.63 7.67 3.82
N ASN A 111 20.00 6.41 4.02
CA ASN A 111 20.51 5.52 2.98
C ASN A 111 19.41 4.97 2.07
N LEU A 112 18.13 5.21 2.39
CA LEU A 112 16.99 4.72 1.62
C LEU A 112 16.31 5.85 0.85
N ASP A 113 15.89 5.58 -0.38
CA ASP A 113 15.07 6.50 -1.17
C ASP A 113 13.61 6.54 -0.67
N ALA A 114 12.69 7.17 -1.41
CA ALA A 114 11.27 7.19 -1.03
C ALA A 114 10.52 5.89 -1.37
N TRP A 115 11.09 5.02 -2.21
CA TRP A 115 10.56 3.71 -2.55
C TRP A 115 11.04 2.59 -1.60
N GLY A 116 12.01 2.89 -0.74
CA GLY A 116 12.59 1.93 0.21
C GLY A 116 13.82 1.20 -0.33
N ASN A 117 14.35 1.61 -1.49
CA ASN A 117 15.58 1.07 -2.05
C ASN A 117 16.79 1.77 -1.46
N GLU A 118 17.90 1.05 -1.28
CA GLU A 118 19.18 1.68 -0.90
C GLU A 118 19.72 2.54 -2.05
N PHE A 119 20.13 3.78 -1.73
CA PHE A 119 20.83 4.65 -2.67
C PHE A 119 22.13 3.98 -3.14
N TYR A 120 22.40 4.06 -4.43
CA TYR A 120 23.70 3.72 -4.97
C TYR A 120 24.68 4.85 -4.65
N TYR A 121 25.71 4.51 -3.88
CA TYR A 121 26.78 5.43 -3.53
C TYR A 121 28.13 4.79 -3.83
N LYS A 122 28.98 5.51 -4.56
CA LYS A 122 30.35 5.09 -4.84
C LYS A 122 31.30 6.26 -4.69
N GLN A 123 32.30 6.10 -3.83
CA GLN A 123 33.40 7.04 -3.68
C GLN A 123 34.35 6.93 -4.89
N ILE A 124 34.86 8.05 -5.39
CA ILE A 124 35.76 8.14 -6.55
C ILE A 124 37.00 8.96 -6.15
N LYS A 125 38.16 8.66 -6.76
CA LYS A 125 39.44 9.37 -6.55
C LYS A 125 39.81 9.48 -5.07
N ASP A 126 39.80 8.36 -4.35
CA ASP A 126 40.18 8.27 -2.93
C ASP A 126 39.48 9.26 -1.98
N GLY A 127 38.22 9.60 -2.29
CA GLY A 127 37.39 10.44 -1.44
C GLY A 127 37.34 11.91 -1.82
N LEU A 128 37.86 12.28 -2.99
CA LEU A 128 37.73 13.62 -3.56
C LEU A 128 36.40 13.84 -4.29
N SER A 129 35.75 12.78 -4.77
CA SER A 129 34.43 12.86 -5.38
C SER A 129 33.58 11.63 -5.09
N TYR A 130 32.29 11.71 -5.42
CA TYR A 130 31.35 10.60 -5.24
C TYR A 130 30.32 10.57 -6.37
N GLU A 131 29.72 9.40 -6.55
CA GLU A 131 28.53 9.19 -7.35
C GLU A 131 27.39 8.78 -6.41
N LEU A 132 26.25 9.47 -6.51
CA LEU A 132 25.04 9.18 -5.75
C LEU A 132 23.87 9.07 -6.73
N LYS A 133 23.13 7.95 -6.69
CA LYS A 133 21.94 7.72 -7.52
C LYS A 133 20.85 6.99 -6.76
N SER A 134 19.59 7.32 -7.02
CA SER A 134 18.43 6.51 -6.64
C SER A 134 18.11 5.54 -7.76
N LYS A 135 17.80 4.29 -7.41
CA LYS A 135 17.36 3.25 -8.34
C LYS A 135 15.88 3.37 -8.75
N GLY A 136 15.30 4.56 -8.63
CA GLY A 136 13.89 4.81 -8.90
C GLY A 136 12.89 3.83 -8.28
N LYS A 137 11.79 3.62 -9.01
CA LYS A 137 10.66 2.76 -8.63
C LYS A 137 10.96 1.28 -8.92
N ASP A 138 11.72 1.00 -9.97
CA ASP A 138 12.05 -0.34 -10.44
C ASP A 138 13.13 -1.04 -9.59
N GLY A 139 13.96 -0.26 -8.89
CA GLY A 139 15.01 -0.79 -8.02
C GLY A 139 16.25 -1.28 -8.79
N ILE A 140 16.35 -0.95 -10.09
CA ILE A 140 17.43 -1.37 -10.99
C ILE A 140 18.31 -0.17 -11.32
N LEU A 141 19.62 -0.37 -11.40
CA LEU A 141 20.57 0.69 -11.76
C LEU A 141 20.71 0.82 -13.28
N ASN A 142 20.89 2.07 -13.73
CA ASN A 142 21.04 2.49 -15.13
C ASN A 142 19.78 2.34 -15.97
N THR A 143 18.62 2.63 -15.39
CA THR A 143 17.33 2.73 -16.10
C THR A 143 16.88 4.20 -16.21
N GLU A 144 15.84 4.46 -16.98
CA GLU A 144 15.29 5.83 -17.16
C GLU A 144 14.72 6.42 -15.86
N ASP A 145 14.38 5.56 -14.89
CA ASP A 145 13.84 5.94 -13.58
C ASP A 145 14.91 6.39 -12.56
N ASP A 146 16.20 6.34 -12.92
CA ASP A 146 17.31 6.73 -12.04
C ASP A 146 17.36 8.24 -11.79
N LEU A 147 17.41 8.64 -10.51
CA LEU A 147 17.50 10.05 -10.08
C LEU A 147 18.89 10.38 -9.48
N LYS A 148 19.46 11.54 -9.83
CA LYS A 148 20.82 11.96 -9.43
C LYS A 148 20.86 13.25 -8.59
#